data_AF-A0A6J1C1J5-F1
#
_entry.id   AF-A0A6J1C1J5-F1
#
_cell.length_a   1.000
_cell.length_b   1.000
_cell.length_c   1.000
_cell.angle_alpha   90.00
_cell.angle_beta   90.00
_cell.angle_gamma   90.00
#
_symmetry.space_group_name_H-M   'P 1'
#
loop_
_entity.id
_entity.type
_entity.pdbx_description
1 polymer ?
#
loop_
_entity_poly.entity_id
_entity_poly.type
_entity_poly.pdbx_seq_one_letter_code
_entity_poly.pdbx_strand_id
1 'polypeptide(L)'
;MAVRLILTPRHPLLLASYPVPSRATQFRRFAVQNCVSDSVLQLVLEVKEKLEREYSDLPLGRNGRDDEEMILWFLKDRKFSVEDAVAKLTKAISWRQEFGVDTLSEDSVKGIAETGKAFVHEFLDVNDKPVLIVVASKHLPAVHDPVEDEKLCVFYVEKALSKLPTGKEEILGIIDLRGFGTENADLKFLTFLFDVFYSYYPKRLGQVLFVEAPSVFRPLWQLTKPLLKSYASLVRFCSVDTVRKEYFTEATLPAIFKD
;
A
#
# COMPACT_ATOMS: atom_id res chain seq x y z
N MET A 1 -32.56 68.45 19.84
CA MET A 1 -32.93 68.42 21.27
C MET A 1 -32.05 67.33 21.89
N ALA A 2 -31.02 67.60 22.73
CA ALA A 2 -31.06 68.25 24.05
C ALA A 2 -32.12 67.58 24.95
N VAL A 3 -31.81 66.80 26.00
CA VAL A 3 -31.37 67.19 27.38
C VAL A 3 -31.11 65.85 28.12
N ARG A 4 -30.16 65.61 29.06
CA ARG A 4 -29.12 66.40 29.78
C ARG A 4 -27.96 65.46 30.23
N LEU A 5 -26.91 66.01 30.86
CA LEU A 5 -25.95 65.31 31.73
C LEU A 5 -26.24 65.64 33.22
N ILE A 6 -25.87 64.74 34.15
CA ILE A 6 -25.52 65.07 35.55
C ILE A 6 -24.25 64.30 35.93
N LEU A 7 -23.37 64.94 36.72
CA LEU A 7 -22.00 64.51 37.02
C LEU A 7 -21.83 63.98 38.46
N THR A 8 -21.07 62.89 38.59
CA THR A 8 -19.98 62.56 39.57
C THR A 8 -20.01 63.10 41.03
N PRO A 9 -19.44 62.35 42.00
CA PRO A 9 -17.99 62.49 42.26
C PRO A 9 -17.21 61.18 42.54
N ARG A 10 -15.87 61.29 42.50
CA ARG A 10 -14.83 60.28 42.84
C ARG A 10 -14.75 60.08 44.38
N HIS A 11 -14.16 59.02 44.95
CA HIS A 11 -12.70 58.79 45.09
C HIS A 11 -12.37 57.37 45.66
N PRO A 12 -11.09 56.95 45.87
CA PRO A 12 -10.62 55.65 45.37
C PRO A 12 -10.20 54.64 46.47
N LEU A 13 -10.11 53.35 46.12
CA LEU A 13 -9.37 52.36 46.92
C LEU A 13 -8.54 51.38 46.04
N LEU A 14 -7.23 51.56 46.14
CA LEU A 14 -6.15 50.57 46.25
C LEU A 14 -6.10 49.32 45.34
N LEU A 15 -4.97 49.24 44.63
CA LEU A 15 -4.42 48.03 44.01
C LEU A 15 -4.19 46.91 45.04
N ALA A 16 -4.71 45.71 44.76
CA ALA A 16 -4.25 44.47 45.37
C ALA A 16 -3.67 43.57 44.27
N SER A 17 -2.34 43.47 44.23
CA SER A 17 -1.61 42.64 43.26
C SER A 17 -1.61 41.17 43.70
N TYR A 18 -2.34 40.31 42.98
CA TYR A 18 -2.22 38.86 43.15
C TYR A 18 -1.01 38.32 42.38
N PRO A 19 -0.10 37.55 43.00
CA PRO A 19 1.01 36.93 42.30
C PRO A 19 0.51 35.76 41.44
N VAL A 20 0.68 35.86 40.13
CA VAL A 20 0.45 34.76 39.18
C VAL A 20 1.59 33.75 39.33
N PRO A 21 1.34 32.46 39.66
CA PRO A 21 2.40 31.46 39.72
C PRO A 21 2.96 31.18 38.32
N SER A 22 4.26 31.41 38.14
CA SER A 22 4.97 31.11 36.89
C SER A 22 5.12 29.59 36.70
N ARG A 23 4.24 28.98 35.91
CA ARG A 23 4.49 27.64 35.34
C ARG A 23 5.09 27.77 33.95
N ALA A 24 6.42 27.91 33.91
CA ALA A 24 7.21 27.68 32.72
C ALA A 24 7.18 26.18 32.36
N THR A 25 6.11 25.75 31.70
CA THR A 25 6.01 24.38 31.17
C THR A 25 6.86 24.30 29.91
N GLN A 26 8.14 23.99 30.10
CA GLN A 26 9.16 23.99 29.05
C GLN A 26 8.79 23.00 27.93
N PHE A 27 8.58 23.52 26.71
CA PHE A 27 8.18 22.73 25.53
C PHE A 27 9.29 21.76 25.08
N ARG A 28 9.38 20.57 25.71
CA ARG A 28 10.14 19.42 25.18
C ARG A 28 9.27 18.54 24.28
N ARG A 29 8.96 19.02 23.07
CA ARG A 29 8.35 18.19 22.01
C ARG A 29 8.96 18.31 20.61
N PHE A 30 9.80 19.31 20.32
CA PHE A 30 10.34 19.53 18.97
C PHE A 30 11.65 18.77 18.65
N ALA A 31 12.46 18.41 19.66
CA ALA A 31 13.75 17.74 19.40
C ALA A 31 13.63 16.25 18.99
N VAL A 32 12.61 15.54 19.48
CA VAL A 32 12.46 14.09 19.26
C VAL A 32 12.07 13.78 17.81
N GLN A 33 11.19 14.60 17.22
CA GLN A 33 10.70 14.38 15.86
C GLN A 33 11.77 14.62 14.80
N ASN A 34 12.63 15.63 15.00
CA ASN A 34 13.80 15.86 14.15
C ASN A 34 14.82 14.72 14.27
N CYS A 35 15.20 14.34 15.51
CA CYS A 35 16.19 13.29 15.75
C CYS A 35 15.80 11.92 15.13
N VAL A 36 14.51 11.57 15.16
CA VAL A 36 14.02 10.35 14.48
C VAL A 36 14.16 10.49 12.96
N SER A 37 13.83 11.64 12.37
CA SER A 37 14.01 11.91 10.94
C SER A 37 15.49 11.81 10.52
N ASP A 38 16.39 12.42 11.31
CA ASP A 38 17.84 12.42 11.04
C ASP A 38 18.40 11.00 11.07
N SER A 39 17.97 10.18 12.03
CA SER A 39 18.40 8.78 12.14
C SER A 39 17.94 7.90 10.96
N VAL A 40 16.74 8.15 10.42
CA VAL A 40 16.21 7.42 9.25
C VAL A 40 16.93 7.87 7.97
N LEU A 41 17.20 9.16 7.81
CA LEU A 41 17.98 9.68 6.68
C LEU A 41 19.39 9.06 6.64
N GLN A 42 20.05 8.95 7.80
CA GLN A 42 21.38 8.33 7.90
C GLN A 42 21.38 6.87 7.41
N LEU A 43 20.34 6.09 7.73
CA LEU A 43 20.21 4.70 7.27
C LEU A 43 19.95 4.60 5.77
N VAL A 44 19.17 5.53 5.20
CA VAL A 44 18.94 5.62 3.74
C VAL A 44 20.26 5.90 3.02
N LEU A 45 21.06 6.85 3.53
CA LEU A 45 22.39 7.16 2.98
C LEU A 45 23.35 5.98 3.11
N GLU A 46 23.37 5.28 4.25
CA GLU A 46 24.23 4.11 4.47
C GLU A 46 23.91 2.96 3.50
N VAL A 47 22.62 2.69 3.25
CA VAL A 47 22.18 1.72 2.23
C VAL A 47 22.61 2.17 0.82
N LYS A 48 22.44 3.46 0.50
CA LYS A 48 22.79 4.04 -0.81
C LYS A 48 24.29 3.94 -1.10
N GLU A 49 25.15 4.33 -0.14
CA GLU A 49 26.60 4.18 -0.24
C GLU A 49 27.04 2.71 -0.36
N LYS A 50 26.38 1.81 0.37
CA LYS A 50 26.66 0.37 0.31
C LYS A 50 26.28 -0.23 -1.04
N LEU A 51 25.10 0.12 -1.58
CA LEU A 51 24.69 -0.28 -2.92
C LEU A 51 25.61 0.28 -4.01
N GLU A 52 26.06 1.54 -3.89
CA GLU A 52 27.02 2.12 -4.83
C GLU A 52 28.37 1.39 -4.84
N ARG A 53 28.86 0.97 -3.67
CA ARG A 53 30.14 0.27 -3.53
C ARG A 53 30.08 -1.20 -3.96
N GLU A 54 28.99 -1.90 -3.62
CA GLU A 54 28.90 -3.37 -3.71
C GLU A 54 28.07 -3.86 -4.91
N TYR A 55 27.22 -2.99 -5.49
CA TYR A 55 26.27 -3.30 -6.57
C TYR A 55 26.20 -2.15 -7.60
N SER A 56 27.37 -1.69 -8.05
CA SER A 56 27.52 -0.49 -8.89
C SER A 56 26.89 -0.61 -10.29
N ASP A 57 26.64 -1.84 -10.74
CA ASP A 57 25.99 -2.25 -11.99
C ASP A 57 24.46 -2.11 -11.98
N LEU A 58 23.84 -2.01 -10.79
CA LEU A 58 22.42 -1.75 -10.66
C LEU A 58 22.05 -0.35 -11.21
N PRO A 59 20.84 -0.19 -11.78
CA PRO A 59 20.39 1.04 -12.43
C PRO A 59 20.26 2.20 -11.45
N LEU A 60 20.34 3.41 -11.98
CA LEU A 60 20.13 4.67 -11.26
C LEU A 60 18.77 5.29 -11.58
N GLY A 61 18.31 6.18 -10.71
CA GLY A 61 17.04 6.90 -10.82
C GLY A 61 15.89 6.14 -10.16
N ARG A 62 14.67 6.37 -10.64
CA ARG A 62 13.45 5.76 -10.09
C ARG A 62 13.52 4.23 -10.13
N ASN A 63 13.18 3.57 -9.03
CA ASN A 63 13.35 2.13 -8.79
C ASN A 63 14.81 1.62 -8.86
N GLY A 64 15.79 2.53 -8.85
CA GLY A 64 17.22 2.24 -8.92
C GLY A 64 17.90 2.13 -7.55
N ARG A 65 19.22 1.93 -7.55
CA ARG A 65 20.04 1.76 -6.35
C ARG A 65 20.24 3.05 -5.53
N ASP A 66 19.82 4.19 -6.06
CA ASP A 66 19.88 5.52 -5.45
C ASP A 66 18.50 6.12 -5.17
N ASP A 67 17.41 5.38 -5.43
CA ASP A 67 16.02 5.75 -5.11
C ASP A 67 15.78 5.72 -3.60
N GLU A 68 15.79 6.90 -2.98
CA GLU A 68 15.67 7.07 -1.53
C GLU A 68 14.29 6.63 -0.98
N GLU A 69 13.22 6.70 -1.79
CA GLU A 69 11.90 6.20 -1.39
C GLU A 69 11.87 4.67 -1.40
N MET A 70 12.45 4.04 -2.41
CA MET A 70 12.57 2.58 -2.50
C MET A 70 13.50 2.03 -1.41
N ILE A 71 14.62 2.70 -1.13
CA ILE A 71 15.54 2.37 -0.04
C ILE A 71 14.82 2.46 1.33
N LEU A 72 14.12 3.57 1.60
CA LEU A 72 13.36 3.74 2.83
C LEU A 72 12.28 2.67 2.99
N TRP A 73 11.60 2.30 1.90
CA TRP A 73 10.58 1.26 1.89
C TRP A 73 11.16 -0.12 2.23
N PHE A 74 12.31 -0.51 1.67
CA PHE A 74 12.97 -1.79 2.00
C PHE A 74 13.59 -1.79 3.40
N LEU A 75 14.09 -0.65 3.89
CA LEU A 75 14.47 -0.46 5.30
C LEU A 75 13.26 -0.68 6.23
N LYS A 76 12.11 -0.05 5.95
CA LYS A 76 10.86 -0.28 6.70
C LYS A 76 10.46 -1.76 6.69
N ASP A 77 10.59 -2.45 5.55
CA ASP A 77 10.33 -3.89 5.46
C ASP A 77 11.25 -4.69 6.41
N ARG A 78 12.56 -4.47 6.30
CA ARG A 78 13.62 -5.15 7.04
C ARG A 78 13.88 -4.60 8.44
N LYS A 79 12.91 -3.86 9.03
CA LYS A 79 12.99 -3.29 10.39
C LYS A 79 14.24 -2.44 10.63
N PHE A 80 14.65 -1.67 9.63
CA PHE A 80 15.82 -0.79 9.62
C PHE A 80 17.18 -1.50 9.74
N SER A 81 17.25 -2.79 9.42
CA SER A 81 18.50 -3.52 9.20
C SER A 81 19.07 -3.19 7.81
N VAL A 82 20.24 -2.52 7.77
CA VAL A 82 20.92 -2.08 6.54
C VAL A 82 21.31 -3.29 5.66
N GLU A 83 21.96 -4.29 6.23
CA GLU A 83 22.42 -5.49 5.50
C GLU A 83 21.23 -6.29 4.92
N ASP A 84 20.17 -6.49 5.70
CA ASP A 84 18.97 -7.18 5.20
C ASP A 84 18.23 -6.35 4.13
N ALA A 85 18.21 -5.02 4.27
CA ALA A 85 17.61 -4.10 3.30
C ALA A 85 18.34 -4.19 1.96
N VAL A 86 19.67 -4.05 1.95
CA VAL A 86 20.52 -4.22 0.76
C VAL A 86 20.28 -5.59 0.12
N ALA A 87 20.41 -6.68 0.90
CA ALA A 87 20.30 -8.04 0.39
C ALA A 87 18.93 -8.38 -0.25
N LYS A 88 17.86 -7.68 0.16
CA LYS A 88 16.52 -7.83 -0.40
C LYS A 88 16.26 -6.84 -1.55
N LEU A 89 16.71 -5.59 -1.41
CA LEU A 89 16.53 -4.52 -2.39
C LEU A 89 17.27 -4.82 -3.69
N THR A 90 18.53 -5.25 -3.62
CA THR A 90 19.30 -5.72 -4.81
C THR A 90 18.49 -6.73 -5.62
N LYS A 91 17.91 -7.75 -4.97
CA LYS A 91 17.11 -8.78 -5.64
C LYS A 91 15.84 -8.23 -6.30
N ALA A 92 15.22 -7.23 -5.68
CA ALA A 92 14.04 -6.57 -6.25
C ALA A 92 14.41 -5.70 -7.46
N ILE A 93 15.51 -4.96 -7.41
CA ILE A 93 15.99 -4.14 -8.53
C ILE A 93 16.38 -5.04 -9.71
N SER A 94 17.18 -6.10 -9.49
CA SER A 94 17.54 -7.05 -10.55
C SER A 94 16.30 -7.70 -11.17
N TRP A 95 15.35 -8.20 -10.36
CA TRP A 95 14.11 -8.78 -10.88
C TRP A 95 13.27 -7.76 -11.67
N ARG A 96 13.19 -6.49 -11.24
CA ARG A 96 12.47 -5.45 -11.99
C ARG A 96 13.07 -5.22 -13.38
N GLN A 97 14.40 -5.29 -13.52
CA GLN A 97 15.07 -5.22 -14.82
C GLN A 97 14.82 -6.48 -15.66
N GLU A 98 15.03 -7.67 -15.10
CA GLU A 98 14.86 -8.96 -15.78
C GLU A 98 13.41 -9.16 -16.28
N PHE A 99 12.43 -8.76 -15.48
CA PHE A 99 11.00 -8.80 -15.83
C PHE A 99 10.58 -7.66 -16.79
N GLY A 100 11.41 -6.62 -16.94
CA GLY A 100 11.12 -5.45 -17.77
C GLY A 100 9.98 -4.58 -17.24
N VAL A 101 9.86 -4.40 -15.92
CA VAL A 101 8.71 -3.72 -15.29
C VAL A 101 8.50 -2.30 -15.84
N ASP A 102 9.58 -1.55 -16.06
CA ASP A 102 9.52 -0.18 -16.57
C ASP A 102 9.11 -0.11 -18.07
N THR A 103 8.96 -1.25 -18.76
CA THR A 103 8.42 -1.35 -20.13
C THR A 103 6.93 -1.69 -20.16
N LEU A 104 6.32 -2.03 -19.02
CA LEU A 104 4.90 -2.35 -18.94
C LEU A 104 4.03 -1.11 -19.18
N SER A 105 3.09 -1.23 -20.10
CA SER A 105 2.17 -0.18 -20.53
C SER A 105 0.78 -0.76 -20.80
N GLU A 106 -0.22 0.10 -20.94
CA GLU A 106 -1.58 -0.35 -21.30
C GLU A 106 -1.60 -1.09 -22.64
N ASP A 107 -0.80 -0.65 -23.61
CA ASP A 107 -0.66 -1.33 -24.90
C ASP A 107 0.05 -2.70 -24.77
N SER A 108 1.10 -2.80 -23.94
CA SER A 108 1.87 -4.06 -23.82
C SER A 108 1.11 -5.19 -23.11
N VAL A 109 0.09 -4.88 -22.30
CA VAL A 109 -0.76 -5.88 -21.64
C VAL A 109 -2.18 -5.94 -22.21
N LYS A 110 -2.47 -5.20 -23.28
CA LYS A 110 -3.83 -4.98 -23.79
C LYS A 110 -4.60 -6.28 -24.05
N GLY A 111 -4.01 -7.22 -24.78
CA GLY A 111 -4.70 -8.44 -25.19
C GLY A 111 -5.15 -9.32 -24.01
N ILE A 112 -4.38 -9.37 -22.93
CA ILE A 112 -4.76 -10.10 -21.72
C ILE A 112 -5.64 -9.26 -20.78
N ALA A 113 -5.48 -7.93 -20.77
CA ALA A 113 -6.35 -7.01 -20.05
C ALA A 113 -7.79 -7.00 -20.57
N GLU A 114 -8.00 -7.20 -21.89
CA GLU A 114 -9.32 -7.28 -22.54
C GLU A 114 -10.20 -8.43 -22.00
N THR A 115 -9.62 -9.44 -21.34
CA THR A 115 -10.40 -10.44 -20.59
C THR A 115 -11.21 -9.82 -19.45
N GLY A 116 -10.75 -8.68 -18.91
CA GLY A 116 -11.27 -8.05 -17.71
C GLY A 116 -11.19 -8.96 -16.48
N LYS A 117 -10.16 -9.82 -16.39
CA LYS A 117 -9.90 -10.69 -15.22
C LYS A 117 -9.33 -9.93 -14.03
N ALA A 118 -8.73 -8.76 -14.25
CA ALA A 118 -8.26 -7.86 -13.22
C ALA A 118 -8.43 -6.40 -13.66
N PHE A 119 -8.56 -5.48 -12.70
CA PHE A 119 -8.56 -4.03 -12.93
C PHE A 119 -8.30 -3.27 -11.61
N VAL A 120 -7.73 -2.07 -11.72
CA VAL A 120 -7.64 -1.13 -10.60
C VAL A 120 -8.90 -0.27 -10.59
N HIS A 121 -9.62 -0.26 -9.47
CA HIS A 121 -10.84 0.54 -9.30
C HIS A 121 -10.56 2.02 -9.47
N GLU A 122 -11.59 2.78 -9.88
CA GLU A 122 -11.46 4.23 -10.07
C GLU A 122 -11.18 4.93 -8.73
N PHE A 123 -12.01 4.63 -7.72
CA PHE A 123 -11.99 5.21 -6.39
C PHE A 123 -11.14 4.40 -5.40
N LEU A 124 -10.79 5.05 -4.28
CA LEU A 124 -10.22 4.40 -3.10
C LEU A 124 -11.31 3.68 -2.30
N ASP A 125 -10.91 2.77 -1.41
CA ASP A 125 -11.77 2.27 -0.34
C ASP A 125 -11.99 3.35 0.75
N VAL A 126 -12.87 3.09 1.72
CA VAL A 126 -13.15 4.01 2.85
C VAL A 126 -11.96 4.21 3.81
N ASN A 127 -10.83 3.52 3.60
CA ASN A 127 -9.58 3.64 4.36
C ASN A 127 -8.47 4.34 3.54
N ASP A 128 -8.83 4.98 2.43
CA ASP A 128 -7.97 5.65 1.45
C ASP A 128 -6.95 4.71 0.75
N LYS A 129 -7.28 3.43 0.58
CA LYS A 129 -6.43 2.46 -0.14
C LYS A 129 -6.87 2.35 -1.60
N PRO A 130 -5.93 2.40 -2.57
CA PRO A 130 -6.20 1.99 -3.94
C PRO A 130 -6.66 0.53 -3.97
N VAL A 131 -7.65 0.21 -4.82
CA VAL A 131 -8.25 -1.12 -4.86
C VAL A 131 -7.88 -1.84 -6.16
N LEU A 132 -7.21 -2.98 -6.03
CA LEU A 132 -6.96 -3.92 -7.12
C LEU A 132 -8.00 -5.04 -7.03
N ILE A 133 -8.85 -5.15 -8.05
CA ILE A 133 -9.93 -6.13 -8.14
C ILE A 133 -9.56 -7.21 -9.16
N VAL A 134 -9.75 -8.47 -8.80
CA VAL A 134 -9.55 -9.66 -9.64
C VAL A 134 -10.83 -10.48 -9.68
N VAL A 135 -11.30 -10.81 -10.87
CA VAL A 135 -12.46 -11.69 -11.10
C VAL A 135 -11.93 -13.08 -11.42
N ALA A 136 -11.81 -13.91 -10.39
CA ALA A 136 -11.02 -15.15 -10.47
C ALA A 136 -11.62 -16.20 -11.43
N SER A 137 -12.93 -16.17 -11.67
CA SER A 137 -13.62 -17.01 -12.67
C SER A 137 -13.19 -16.75 -14.12
N LYS A 138 -12.51 -15.63 -14.38
CA LYS A 138 -11.89 -15.29 -15.68
C LYS A 138 -10.42 -15.67 -15.79
N HIS A 139 -9.79 -16.14 -14.71
CA HIS A 139 -8.43 -16.69 -14.79
C HIS A 139 -8.51 -18.09 -15.41
N LEU A 140 -8.02 -18.25 -16.64
CA LEU A 140 -8.07 -19.52 -17.37
C LEU A 140 -6.64 -19.93 -17.78
N PRO A 141 -5.87 -20.60 -16.90
CA PRO A 141 -4.48 -20.99 -17.13
C PRO A 141 -4.28 -22.03 -18.24
N ALA A 142 -5.36 -22.68 -18.71
CA ALA A 142 -5.34 -23.56 -19.87
C ALA A 142 -5.56 -22.82 -21.21
N VAL A 143 -5.87 -21.52 -21.18
CA VAL A 143 -6.26 -20.71 -22.35
C VAL A 143 -5.31 -19.53 -22.56
N HIS A 144 -4.87 -18.89 -21.49
CA HIS A 144 -4.00 -17.72 -21.55
C HIS A 144 -2.53 -18.10 -21.33
N ASP A 145 -1.61 -17.34 -21.94
CA ASP A 145 -0.18 -17.47 -21.69
C ASP A 145 0.14 -17.02 -20.24
N PRO A 146 0.77 -17.88 -19.41
CA PRO A 146 1.19 -17.51 -18.07
C PRO A 146 2.05 -16.23 -18.03
N VAL A 147 2.90 -16.00 -19.03
CA VAL A 147 3.77 -14.80 -19.09
C VAL A 147 2.94 -13.52 -19.24
N GLU A 148 1.84 -13.56 -19.99
CA GLU A 148 0.94 -12.43 -20.13
C GLU A 148 0.13 -12.19 -18.85
N ASP A 149 -0.28 -13.25 -18.15
CA ASP A 149 -0.93 -13.13 -16.84
C ASP A 149 0.01 -12.57 -15.76
N GLU A 150 1.28 -12.99 -15.75
CA GLU A 150 2.31 -12.42 -14.89
C GLU A 150 2.53 -10.92 -15.19
N LYS A 151 2.65 -10.53 -16.47
CA LYS A 151 2.77 -9.11 -16.86
C LYS A 151 1.56 -8.29 -16.44
N LEU A 152 0.33 -8.81 -16.66
CA LEU A 152 -0.90 -8.14 -16.27
C LEU A 152 -0.98 -7.92 -14.76
N CYS A 153 -0.55 -8.93 -13.98
CA CYS A 153 -0.45 -8.83 -12.53
C CYS A 153 0.47 -7.69 -12.11
N VAL A 154 1.71 -7.67 -12.60
CA VAL A 154 2.71 -6.65 -12.21
C VAL A 154 2.30 -5.25 -12.70
N PHE A 155 1.75 -5.14 -13.91
CA PHE A 155 1.19 -3.90 -14.44
C PHE A 155 0.09 -3.32 -13.53
N TYR A 156 -0.85 -4.15 -13.07
CA TYR A 156 -1.91 -3.67 -12.17
C TYR A 156 -1.43 -3.43 -10.73
N VAL A 157 -0.37 -4.08 -10.27
CA VAL A 157 0.29 -3.72 -9.00
C VAL A 157 0.92 -2.32 -9.11
N GLU A 158 1.71 -2.05 -10.14
CA GLU A 158 2.29 -0.71 -10.40
C GLU A 158 1.19 0.36 -10.56
N LYS A 159 0.11 0.05 -11.29
CA LYS A 159 -1.03 0.95 -11.50
C LYS A 159 -1.90 1.18 -10.25
N ALA A 160 -1.91 0.24 -9.30
CA ALA A 160 -2.55 0.45 -8.00
C ALA A 160 -1.65 1.29 -7.07
N LEU A 161 -0.34 1.03 -7.09
CA LEU A 161 0.64 1.76 -6.27
C LEU A 161 0.79 3.22 -6.70
N SER A 162 0.71 3.53 -7.99
CA SER A 162 0.75 4.92 -8.49
C SER A 162 -0.46 5.77 -8.08
N LYS A 163 -1.54 5.15 -7.55
CA LYS A 163 -2.71 5.82 -6.98
C LYS A 163 -2.61 6.04 -5.45
N LEU A 164 -1.54 5.63 -4.78
CA LEU A 164 -1.41 5.78 -3.33
C LEU A 164 -1.48 7.27 -2.92
N PRO A 165 -2.38 7.65 -1.98
CA PRO A 165 -2.35 8.97 -1.38
C PRO A 165 -1.05 9.22 -0.60
N THR A 166 -0.64 10.48 -0.47
CA THR A 166 0.55 10.86 0.31
C THR A 166 0.50 10.30 1.73
N GLY A 167 1.53 9.55 2.12
CA GLY A 167 1.63 8.90 3.44
C GLY A 167 0.89 7.56 3.58
N LYS A 168 0.22 7.06 2.53
CA LYS A 168 -0.29 5.68 2.45
C LYS A 168 0.74 4.82 1.70
N GLU A 169 0.90 3.57 2.15
CA GLU A 169 1.89 2.64 1.56
C GLU A 169 1.25 1.35 0.99
N GLU A 170 -0.05 1.14 1.25
CA GLU A 170 -0.75 -0.13 1.07
C GLU A 170 -1.97 -0.04 0.14
N ILE A 171 -2.16 -1.07 -0.68
CA ILE A 171 -3.36 -1.28 -1.50
C ILE A 171 -4.29 -2.33 -0.86
N LEU A 172 -5.55 -2.32 -1.29
CA LEU A 172 -6.56 -3.34 -1.00
C LEU A 172 -6.66 -4.31 -2.19
N GLY A 173 -6.42 -5.60 -1.97
CA GLY A 173 -6.71 -6.64 -2.96
C GLY A 173 -8.13 -7.19 -2.76
N ILE A 174 -8.93 -7.29 -3.82
CA ILE A 174 -10.23 -7.97 -3.79
C ILE A 174 -10.25 -9.05 -4.86
N ILE A 175 -10.36 -10.31 -4.42
CA ILE A 175 -10.52 -11.47 -5.29
C ILE A 175 -11.98 -11.90 -5.23
N ASP A 176 -12.71 -11.60 -6.29
CA ASP A 176 -14.07 -12.08 -6.53
C ASP A 176 -14.04 -13.53 -6.98
N LEU A 177 -14.51 -14.43 -6.12
CA LEU A 177 -14.54 -15.87 -6.35
C LEU A 177 -15.92 -16.36 -6.84
N ARG A 178 -16.86 -15.44 -7.16
CA ARG A 178 -18.13 -15.81 -7.79
C ARG A 178 -17.87 -16.49 -9.15
N GLY A 179 -18.40 -17.69 -9.29
CA GLY A 179 -18.19 -18.54 -10.46
C GLY A 179 -16.81 -19.19 -10.54
N PHE A 180 -15.98 -19.14 -9.49
CA PHE A 180 -14.69 -19.83 -9.47
C PHE A 180 -14.87 -21.36 -9.50
N GLY A 181 -14.31 -22.00 -10.53
CA GLY A 181 -14.29 -23.45 -10.76
C GLY A 181 -12.89 -24.06 -10.70
N THR A 182 -12.79 -25.36 -10.97
CA THR A 182 -11.52 -26.09 -10.99
C THR A 182 -10.59 -25.64 -12.12
N GLU A 183 -11.17 -25.22 -13.24
CA GLU A 183 -10.51 -24.67 -14.42
C GLU A 183 -9.76 -23.36 -14.14
N ASN A 184 -10.09 -22.66 -13.05
CA ASN A 184 -9.44 -21.42 -12.64
C ASN A 184 -8.28 -21.64 -11.64
N ALA A 185 -8.08 -22.87 -11.16
CA ALA A 185 -7.12 -23.15 -10.10
C ALA A 185 -5.68 -23.19 -10.64
N ASP A 186 -4.88 -22.17 -10.27
CA ASP A 186 -3.50 -22.02 -10.73
C ASP A 186 -2.51 -21.87 -9.56
N LEU A 187 -1.89 -22.99 -9.18
CA LEU A 187 -0.85 -23.00 -8.14
C LEU A 187 0.46 -22.31 -8.57
N LYS A 188 0.75 -22.23 -9.88
CA LYS A 188 1.98 -21.59 -10.37
C LYS A 188 1.83 -20.08 -10.28
N PHE A 189 0.76 -19.53 -10.84
CA PHE A 189 0.47 -18.10 -10.76
C PHE A 189 0.26 -17.63 -9.31
N LEU A 190 -0.35 -18.44 -8.44
CA LEU A 190 -0.43 -18.10 -7.01
C LEU A 190 0.92 -18.10 -6.28
N THR A 191 1.88 -18.91 -6.74
CA THR A 191 3.27 -18.88 -6.24
C THR A 191 3.98 -17.61 -6.72
N PHE A 192 3.88 -17.30 -8.01
CA PHE A 192 4.37 -16.03 -8.58
C PHE A 192 3.78 -14.81 -7.86
N LEU A 193 2.47 -14.76 -7.64
CA LEU A 193 1.78 -13.68 -6.94
C LEU A 193 2.27 -13.52 -5.50
N PHE A 194 2.58 -14.63 -4.81
CA PHE A 194 3.21 -14.57 -3.50
C PHE A 194 4.63 -14.01 -3.58
N ASP A 195 5.45 -14.45 -4.54
CA ASP A 195 6.82 -13.92 -4.70
C ASP A 195 6.83 -12.43 -5.09
N VAL A 196 5.89 -11.98 -5.92
CA VAL A 196 5.64 -10.55 -6.21
C VAL A 196 5.48 -9.77 -4.91
N PHE A 197 4.52 -10.11 -4.05
CA PHE A 197 4.29 -9.34 -2.82
C PHE A 197 5.26 -9.64 -1.67
N TYR A 198 5.85 -10.83 -1.60
CA TYR A 198 6.79 -11.18 -0.55
C TYR A 198 8.20 -10.66 -0.84
N SER A 199 8.67 -10.78 -2.08
CA SER A 199 10.04 -10.51 -2.49
C SER A 199 10.23 -9.09 -3.04
N TYR A 200 9.36 -8.66 -3.96
CA TYR A 200 9.57 -7.45 -4.77
C TYR A 200 8.69 -6.27 -4.36
N TYR A 201 7.49 -6.54 -3.82
CA TYR A 201 6.55 -5.56 -3.31
C TYR A 201 6.19 -5.76 -1.81
N PRO A 202 7.17 -5.93 -0.91
CA PRO A 202 6.92 -6.19 0.50
C PRO A 202 6.07 -5.09 1.16
N LYS A 203 5.15 -5.47 2.04
CA LYS A 203 4.27 -4.53 2.79
C LYS A 203 3.41 -3.59 1.92
N ARG A 204 3.22 -3.90 0.63
CA ARG A 204 2.30 -3.16 -0.24
C ARG A 204 0.86 -3.65 -0.20
N LEU A 205 0.59 -4.85 0.32
CA LEU A 205 -0.77 -5.32 0.61
C LEU A 205 -1.14 -4.99 2.06
N GLY A 206 -2.21 -4.22 2.26
CA GLY A 206 -2.79 -3.97 3.57
C GLY A 206 -3.90 -4.96 3.96
N GLN A 207 -4.64 -5.48 2.97
CA GLN A 207 -5.63 -6.54 3.16
C GLN A 207 -5.93 -7.22 1.82
N VAL A 208 -6.37 -8.48 1.86
CA VAL A 208 -6.90 -9.23 0.72
C VAL A 208 -8.28 -9.77 1.07
N LEU A 209 -9.30 -9.43 0.29
CA LEU A 209 -10.66 -9.93 0.44
C LEU A 209 -10.90 -11.08 -0.53
N PHE A 210 -11.29 -12.25 0.00
CA PHE A 210 -11.80 -13.36 -0.79
C PHE A 210 -13.34 -13.34 -0.71
N VAL A 211 -13.97 -12.91 -1.79
CA VAL A 211 -15.40 -12.56 -1.84
C VAL A 211 -16.20 -13.74 -2.40
N GLU A 212 -17.22 -14.19 -1.68
CA GLU A 212 -18.09 -15.33 -2.03
C GLU A 212 -17.33 -16.64 -2.35
N ALA A 213 -16.30 -16.95 -1.56
CA ALA A 213 -15.46 -18.13 -1.78
C ALA A 213 -16.27 -19.45 -1.82
N PRO A 214 -16.36 -20.14 -2.97
CA PRO A 214 -17.14 -21.36 -3.09
C PRO A 214 -16.46 -22.55 -2.41
N SER A 215 -17.21 -23.62 -2.14
CA SER A 215 -16.67 -24.84 -1.51
C SER A 215 -15.51 -25.46 -2.29
N VAL A 216 -15.52 -25.37 -3.62
CA VAL A 216 -14.47 -25.85 -4.53
C VAL A 216 -13.14 -25.08 -4.39
N PHE A 217 -13.15 -23.86 -3.84
CA PHE A 217 -11.92 -23.11 -3.55
C PHE A 217 -11.18 -23.64 -2.30
N ARG A 218 -11.85 -24.37 -1.41
CA ARG A 218 -11.27 -24.81 -0.12
C ARG A 218 -10.00 -25.65 -0.28
N PRO A 219 -9.90 -26.67 -1.17
CA PRO A 219 -8.68 -27.45 -1.33
C PRO A 219 -7.50 -26.59 -1.79
N LEU A 220 -7.73 -25.68 -2.74
CA LEU A 220 -6.72 -24.74 -3.23
C LEU A 220 -6.20 -23.85 -2.10
N TRP A 221 -7.09 -23.32 -1.26
CA TRP A 221 -6.71 -22.52 -0.09
C TRP A 221 -5.88 -23.29 0.95
N GLN A 222 -6.17 -24.58 1.19
CA GLN A 222 -5.36 -25.38 2.12
C GLN A 222 -3.94 -25.63 1.60
N LEU A 223 -3.75 -25.69 0.26
CA LEU A 223 -2.43 -25.81 -0.36
C LEU A 223 -1.66 -24.49 -0.35
N THR A 224 -2.33 -23.34 -0.53
CA THR A 224 -1.68 -22.03 -0.69
C THR A 224 -1.46 -21.28 0.62
N LYS A 225 -2.35 -21.44 1.62
CA LYS A 225 -2.23 -20.77 2.92
C LYS A 225 -0.86 -21.00 3.61
N PRO A 226 -0.23 -22.19 3.61
CA PRO A 226 1.10 -22.39 4.17
C PRO A 226 2.20 -21.57 3.47
N LEU A 227 2.08 -21.37 2.15
CA LEU A 227 3.05 -20.61 1.34
C LEU A 227 3.07 -19.14 1.76
N LEU A 228 1.89 -18.56 2.05
CA LEU A 228 1.73 -17.15 2.41
C LEU A 228 2.41 -16.75 3.75
N LYS A 229 2.75 -17.70 4.62
CA LYS A 229 3.36 -17.44 5.94
C LYS A 229 2.58 -16.34 6.71
N SER A 230 3.22 -15.20 7.01
CA SER A 230 2.59 -14.07 7.69
C SER A 230 1.54 -13.33 6.83
N TYR A 231 1.62 -13.37 5.50
CA TYR A 231 0.62 -12.73 4.63
C TYR A 231 -0.75 -13.41 4.73
N ALA A 232 -0.83 -14.64 5.26
CA ALA A 232 -2.10 -15.31 5.52
C ALA A 232 -3.00 -14.56 6.52
N SER A 233 -2.46 -13.67 7.37
CA SER A 233 -3.27 -12.84 8.28
C SER A 233 -3.90 -11.62 7.60
N LEU A 234 -3.49 -11.27 6.37
CA LEU A 234 -4.10 -10.21 5.58
C LEU A 234 -5.38 -10.68 4.87
N VAL A 235 -5.62 -11.99 4.80
CA VAL A 235 -6.74 -12.58 4.06
C VAL A 235 -8.02 -12.61 4.90
N ARG A 236 -9.09 -11.98 4.39
CA ARG A 236 -10.44 -12.04 4.94
C ARG A 236 -11.38 -12.70 3.93
N PHE A 237 -12.04 -13.78 4.36
CA PHE A 237 -13.18 -14.35 3.64
C PHE A 237 -14.43 -13.53 3.97
N CYS A 238 -15.20 -13.11 2.97
CA CYS A 238 -16.36 -12.24 3.16
C CYS A 238 -17.42 -12.39 2.05
N SER A 239 -18.60 -11.81 2.26
CA SER A 239 -19.66 -11.72 1.24
C SER A 239 -19.60 -10.41 0.48
N VAL A 240 -20.32 -10.30 -0.65
CA VAL A 240 -20.51 -9.03 -1.37
C VAL A 240 -21.13 -7.97 -0.45
N ASP A 241 -22.06 -8.37 0.42
CA ASP A 241 -22.69 -7.47 1.40
C ASP A 241 -21.68 -6.85 2.40
N THR A 242 -20.70 -7.64 2.85
CA THR A 242 -19.56 -7.13 3.64
C THR A 242 -18.74 -6.11 2.84
N VAL A 243 -18.42 -6.41 1.57
CA VAL A 243 -17.68 -5.48 0.70
C VAL A 243 -18.45 -4.16 0.54
N ARG A 244 -19.77 -4.23 0.27
CA ARG A 244 -20.65 -3.06 0.15
C ARG A 244 -20.63 -2.17 1.39
N LYS A 245 -20.76 -2.77 2.57
CA LYS A 245 -20.98 -2.04 3.83
C LYS A 245 -19.72 -1.55 4.52
N GLU A 246 -18.60 -2.26 4.39
CA GLU A 246 -17.39 -1.99 5.17
C GLU A 246 -16.26 -1.33 4.36
N TYR A 247 -16.28 -1.38 3.02
CA TYR A 247 -15.17 -0.94 2.18
C TYR A 247 -15.51 0.19 1.20
N PHE A 248 -16.78 0.44 0.91
CA PHE A 248 -17.22 1.45 -0.05
C PHE A 248 -18.42 2.27 0.44
N THR A 249 -18.62 3.41 -0.19
CA THR A 249 -19.90 4.16 -0.14
C THR A 249 -20.73 3.77 -1.36
N GLU A 250 -22.04 4.07 -1.35
CA GLU A 250 -22.90 3.83 -2.54
C GLU A 250 -22.36 4.52 -3.81
N ALA A 251 -21.77 5.71 -3.67
CA ALA A 251 -21.16 6.46 -4.76
C ALA A 251 -19.84 5.85 -5.27
N THR A 252 -19.06 5.21 -4.39
CA THR A 252 -17.73 4.64 -4.72
C THR A 252 -17.74 3.13 -4.93
N LEU A 253 -18.90 2.45 -4.82
CA LEU A 253 -19.04 1.00 -4.95
C LEU A 253 -18.68 0.51 -6.37
N PRO A 254 -17.74 -0.45 -6.54
CA PRO A 254 -17.43 -1.05 -7.83
C PRO A 254 -18.67 -1.67 -8.50
N ALA A 255 -18.81 -1.49 -9.81
CA ALA A 255 -20.00 -1.94 -10.56
C ALA A 255 -20.29 -3.45 -10.38
N ILE A 256 -19.25 -4.29 -10.35
CA ILE A 256 -19.39 -5.74 -10.15
C ILE A 256 -20.03 -6.13 -8.81
N PHE A 257 -20.08 -5.21 -7.84
CA PHE A 257 -20.67 -5.40 -6.52
C PHE A 257 -21.95 -4.61 -6.33
N LYS A 258 -22.59 -4.05 -7.38
CA LYS A 258 -23.87 -3.34 -7.24
C LYS A 258 -25.08 -4.28 -7.18
N ASP A 259 -25.04 -5.37 -7.94
CA ASP A 259 -26.10 -6.41 -8.03
C ASP A 259 -25.85 -7.54 -7.02
#